data_AF-A0A1J4THX8-F1
#
_entry.id   AF-A0A1J4THX8-F1
#
_cell.length_a   1.000
_cell.length_b   1.000
_cell.length_c   1.000
_cell.angle_alpha   90.00
_cell.angle_beta   90.00
_cell.angle_gamma   90.00
#
_symmetry.space_group_name_H-M   'P 1'
#
loop_
_entity.id
_entity.type
_entity.pdbx_description
1 polymer ?
#
loop_
_entity_poly.entity_id
_entity_poly.type
_entity_poly.pdbx_seq_one_letter_code
_entity_poly.pdbx_strand_id
1 'polypeptide(L)'
;MNPFELHKARILKFASAEQAEQACILLAGLNNFAVERCAQDNWLQIRYSIVHYSLEGLQKALAREGFIFEASLLDRMRHALYHYCE
;
A
#
# COMPACT_ATOMS: atom_id res chain seq x y z
N MET A 1 -5.33 26.55 2.86
CA MET A 1 -5.59 25.42 1.94
C MET A 1 -4.36 25.27 1.06
N ASN A 2 -3.57 24.21 1.21
CA ASN A 2 -2.25 24.11 0.56
C ASN A 2 -2.40 23.46 -0.83
N PRO A 3 -2.07 24.15 -1.94
CA PRO A 3 -2.36 23.68 -3.30
C PRO A 3 -1.53 22.47 -3.79
N PHE A 4 -0.65 21.93 -2.93
CA PHE A 4 0.24 20.81 -3.26
C PHE A 4 0.31 19.81 -2.11
N GLU A 5 -0.82 19.22 -1.68
CA GLU A 5 -0.75 18.06 -0.79
C GLU A 5 -0.10 16.88 -1.52
N LEU A 6 1.23 16.79 -1.41
CA LEU A 6 2.06 15.73 -1.97
C LEU A 6 1.96 14.44 -1.16
N HIS A 7 1.35 14.48 0.02
CA HIS A 7 1.14 13.31 0.86
C HIS A 7 -0.25 12.74 0.60
N LYS A 8 -0.31 11.45 0.31
CA LYS A 8 -1.57 10.71 0.16
C LYS A 8 -1.72 9.70 1.29
N ALA A 9 -2.95 9.57 1.78
CA ALA A 9 -3.36 8.54 2.72
C ALA A 9 -4.11 7.41 2.01
N ARG A 10 -3.77 6.16 2.33
CA ARG A 10 -4.44 4.96 1.78
C ARG A 10 -4.54 3.86 2.83
N ILE A 11 -5.56 3.02 2.68
CA ILE A 11 -5.72 1.80 3.47
C ILE A 11 -5.22 0.62 2.65
N LEU A 12 -4.27 -0.12 3.22
CA LEU A 12 -3.85 -1.42 2.74
C LEU A 12 -4.58 -2.49 3.54
N LYS A 13 -5.14 -3.47 2.83
CA LYS A 13 -5.91 -4.58 3.41
C LYS A 13 -5.17 -5.89 3.15
N PHE A 14 -4.64 -6.51 4.19
CA PHE A 14 -3.87 -7.74 4.11
C PHE A 14 -4.75 -8.96 4.34
N ALA A 15 -4.34 -10.11 3.82
CA ALA A 15 -5.07 -11.36 3.96
C ALA A 15 -5.13 -11.86 5.43
N SER A 16 -4.18 -11.46 6.27
CA SER A 16 -4.16 -11.80 7.70
C SER A 16 -3.55 -10.68 8.54
N ALA A 17 -3.83 -10.70 9.85
CA ALA A 17 -3.25 -9.77 10.83
C ALA A 17 -1.72 -9.91 10.94
N GLU A 18 -1.20 -11.14 10.89
CA GLU A 18 0.25 -11.40 10.91
C GLU A 18 0.96 -10.70 9.75
N GLN A 19 0.38 -10.75 8.56
CA GLN A 19 0.94 -10.06 7.39
C GLN A 19 0.86 -8.54 7.52
N ALA A 20 -0.22 -8.00 8.10
CA ALA A 20 -0.31 -6.57 8.39
C ALA A 20 0.74 -6.16 9.43
N GLU A 21 1.02 -6.96 10.44
CA GLU A 21 2.08 -6.68 11.42
C GLU A 21 3.47 -6.69 10.77
N GLN A 22 3.80 -7.72 10.00
CA GLN A 22 5.07 -7.80 9.28
C GLN A 22 5.24 -6.64 8.29
N ALA A 23 4.19 -6.30 7.54
CA ALA A 23 4.21 -5.17 6.62
C ALA A 23 4.37 -3.83 7.35
N CYS A 24 3.78 -3.68 8.53
CA CYS A 24 3.96 -2.47 9.35
C CYS A 24 5.42 -2.27 9.74
N ILE A 25 6.09 -3.34 10.21
CA ILE A 25 7.51 -3.31 10.58
C ILE A 25 8.38 -2.92 9.36
N LEU A 26 8.11 -3.52 8.21
CA LEU A 26 8.85 -3.23 6.98
C LEU A 26 8.66 -1.79 6.52
N LEU A 27 7.41 -1.33 6.47
CA LEU A 27 7.07 0.02 6.00
C LEU A 27 7.51 1.12 6.96
N ALA A 28 7.61 0.84 8.27
CA ALA A 28 8.11 1.79 9.26
C ALA A 28 9.58 2.18 9.03
N GLY A 29 10.35 1.39 8.27
CA GLY A 29 11.72 1.72 7.89
C GLY A 29 11.84 2.64 6.67
N LEU A 30 10.75 2.97 5.99
CA LEU A 30 10.77 3.80 4.78
C LEU A 30 10.80 5.30 5.12
N ASN A 31 11.68 6.04 4.45
CA ASN A 31 11.79 7.49 4.65
C ASN A 31 10.60 8.22 4.00
N ASN A 32 10.13 9.32 4.60
CA ASN A 32 8.94 10.06 4.12
C ASN A 32 7.68 9.20 3.96
N PHE A 33 7.58 8.15 4.78
CA PHE A 33 6.48 7.21 4.83
C PHE A 33 6.02 7.07 6.28
N ALA A 34 4.72 7.12 6.50
CA ALA A 34 4.13 6.83 7.80
C ALA A 34 3.14 5.68 7.66
N VAL A 35 3.13 4.80 8.65
CA VAL A 35 2.24 3.66 8.73
C VAL A 35 1.60 3.62 10.11
N GLU A 36 0.29 3.39 10.13
CA GLU A 36 -0.53 3.37 11.34
C GLU A 36 -1.44 2.14 11.30
N ARG A 37 -1.64 1.50 12.45
CA ARG A 37 -2.60 0.39 12.59
C ARG A 37 -4.02 0.95 12.61
N CYS A 38 -4.94 0.24 11.94
CA CYS A 38 -6.36 0.56 11.97
C CYS A 38 -7.08 -0.23 13.07
N ALA A 39 -8.39 0.01 13.23
CA ALA A 39 -9.24 -0.74 14.16
C ALA A 39 -9.35 -2.23 13.78
N GLN A 40 -9.16 -2.57 12.50
CA GLN A 40 -9.07 -3.94 12.00
C GLN A 40 -7.61 -4.39 12.00
N ASP A 41 -7.33 -5.55 12.60
CA ASP A 41 -5.96 -6.05 12.79
C ASP A 41 -5.21 -6.37 11.50
N ASN A 42 -5.93 -6.64 10.39
CA ASN A 42 -5.34 -6.91 9.08
C ASN A 42 -5.25 -5.66 8.18
N TRP A 43 -5.56 -4.47 8.68
CA TRP A 43 -5.57 -3.23 7.92
C TRP A 43 -4.51 -2.25 8.41
N LEU A 44 -3.83 -1.60 7.47
CA LEU A 44 -2.89 -0.53 7.75
C LEU A 44 -3.28 0.73 7.00
N GLN A 45 -3.22 1.86 7.69
CA GLN A 45 -3.26 3.16 7.06
C GLN A 45 -1.84 3.62 6.77
N ILE A 46 -1.56 3.89 5.49
CA ILE A 46 -0.28 4.45 5.04
C ILE A 46 -0.46 5.90 4.64
N ARG A 47 0.57 6.71 4.91
CA ARG A 47 0.72 8.07 4.39
C ARG A 47 2.07 8.18 3.70
N TYR A 48 2.06 8.53 2.42
CA TYR A 48 3.26 8.51 1.59
C TYR A 48 3.33 9.74 0.68
N SER A 49 4.55 10.19 0.40
CA SER A 49 4.78 11.25 -0.58
C SER A 49 4.70 10.68 -2.01
N ILE A 50 3.83 11.24 -2.84
CA ILE A 50 3.67 10.83 -4.25
C ILE A 50 4.88 11.17 -5.12
N VAL A 51 5.79 12.01 -4.63
CA VAL A 51 7.06 12.33 -5.30
C VAL A 51 8.04 11.17 -5.20
N HIS A 52 8.00 10.41 -4.11
CA HIS A 52 8.95 9.33 -3.82
C HIS A 52 8.35 7.94 -4.05
N TYR A 53 7.04 7.80 -3.89
CA TYR A 53 6.36 6.51 -3.93
C TYR A 53 5.12 6.56 -4.80
N SER A 54 4.95 5.53 -5.63
CA SER A 54 3.67 5.20 -6.24
C SER A 54 2.99 4.10 -5.42
N LEU A 55 1.66 4.19 -5.28
CA LEU A 55 0.88 3.16 -4.58
C LEU A 55 1.09 1.78 -5.23
N GLU A 56 1.08 1.74 -6.57
CA GLU A 56 1.31 0.52 -7.32
C GLU A 56 2.71 -0.07 -7.04
N GLY A 57 3.75 0.77 -7.03
CA GLY A 57 5.11 0.34 -6.74
C GLY A 57 5.25 -0.27 -5.35
N LEU A 58 4.63 0.37 -4.34
CA LEU A 58 4.57 -0.14 -2.97
C LEU A 58 3.87 -1.49 -2.91
N GLN A 59 2.70 -1.63 -3.54
CA GLN A 59 1.95 -2.88 -3.53
C GLN A 59 2.67 -4.00 -4.29
N LYS A 60 3.33 -3.69 -5.41
CA LYS A 60 4.15 -4.66 -6.16
C LYS A 60 5.37 -5.09 -5.35
N ALA A 61 6.03 -4.16 -4.65
CA ALA A 61 7.16 -4.49 -3.77
C ALA A 61 6.71 -5.42 -2.64
N LEU A 62 5.63 -5.06 -1.93
CA LEU A 62 5.05 -5.91 -0.88
C LEU A 62 4.66 -7.29 -1.43
N ALA A 63 4.01 -7.37 -2.59
CA ALA A 63 3.68 -8.65 -3.21
C ALA A 63 4.92 -9.50 -3.56
N ARG A 64 6.01 -8.86 -4.02
CA ARG A 64 7.29 -9.53 -4.29
C ARG A 64 7.97 -10.07 -3.03
N GLU A 65 7.72 -9.45 -1.88
CA GLU A 65 8.17 -9.93 -0.57
C GLU A 65 7.26 -11.01 0.03
N GLY A 66 6.17 -11.37 -0.66
CA GLY A 66 5.25 -12.43 -0.24
C GLY A 66 4.00 -11.96 0.49
N PHE A 67 3.78 -10.64 0.62
CA PHE A 67 2.56 -10.12 1.19
C PHE A 67 1.35 -10.31 0.25
N ILE A 68 0.27 -10.80 0.81
CA ILE A 68 -1.00 -11.09 0.17
C ILE A 68 -2.02 -10.06 0.65
N PHE A 69 -2.63 -9.38 -0.31
CA PHE A 69 -3.70 -8.43 -0.05
C PHE A 69 -5.06 -9.12 -0.15
N GLU A 70 -6.07 -8.59 0.54
CA GLU A 70 -7.46 -8.98 0.26
C GLU A 70 -7.75 -8.75 -1.23
N ALA A 71 -8.41 -9.73 -1.88
CA ALA A 71 -8.47 -9.96 -3.33
C ALA A 71 -9.03 -8.81 -4.20
N SER A 72 -9.27 -7.64 -3.65
CA SER A 72 -9.96 -6.52 -4.29
C SER A 72 -9.05 -5.47 -4.92
N LEU A 73 -7.76 -5.38 -4.53
CA LEU A 73 -6.91 -4.24 -4.91
C LEU A 73 -5.87 -4.59 -5.99
N LEU A 74 -5.05 -5.63 -5.77
CA LEU A 74 -4.05 -6.08 -6.76
C LEU A 74 -4.69 -6.71 -7.99
N ASP A 75 -5.82 -7.40 -7.82
CA ASP A 75 -6.48 -8.10 -8.92
C ASP A 75 -7.06 -7.13 -9.97
N ARG A 76 -7.58 -5.99 -9.50
CA ARG A 76 -8.03 -4.89 -10.35
C ARG A 76 -6.88 -4.20 -11.08
N MET A 77 -5.72 -4.08 -10.44
CA MET A 77 -4.53 -3.49 -11.09
C MET A 77 -3.93 -4.41 -12.15
N ARG A 78 -3.89 -5.73 -11.91
CA ARG A 78 -3.49 -6.69 -12.96
C ARG A 78 -4.38 -6.54 -14.20
N HIS A 79 -5.70 -6.51 -14.03
CA HIS A 79 -6.62 -6.32 -15.15
C HIS A 79 -6.47 -4.96 -15.86
N ALA A 80 -6.23 -3.87 -15.12
CA ALA A 80 -6.05 -2.55 -15.72
C ALA A 80 -4.76 -2.44 -16.56
N LEU A 81 -3.70 -3.16 -16.21
CA LEU A 81 -2.43 -3.16 -16.98
C LEU A 81 -2.51 -4.01 -18.25
N TYR A 82 -3.34 -5.06 -18.29
CA TYR A 82 -3.60 -5.79 -19.53
C TYR A 82 -4.45 -4.96 -20.52
N HIS A 83 -5.27 -4.03 -20.03
CA HIS A 83 -6.18 -3.25 -20.86
C HIS A 83 -5.60 -1.94 -21.45
N TYR A 84 -4.33 -1.61 -21.20
CA TYR A 84 -3.67 -0.41 -21.74
C TYR A 84 -2.73 -0.70 -22.93
N CYS A 85 -2.86 -1.87 -23.58
CA CYS A 85 -2.05 -2.25 -24.74
C CYS A 85 -2.86 -2.49 -26.04
N GLU A 86 -4.11 -2.01 -26.14
CA GLU A 86 -4.89 -2.00 -27.40
C GLU A 86 -5.03 -0.58 -27.97
#